data_AF-A0A1V5SEU5-F1
#
_entry.id   AF-A0A1V5SEU5-F1
#
_cell.length_a   1.000
_cell.length_b   1.000
_cell.length_c   1.000
_cell.angle_alpha   90.00
_cell.angle_beta   90.00
_cell.angle_gamma   90.00
#
_symmetry.space_group_name_H-M   'P 1'
#
loop_
_entity.id
_entity.type
_entity.pdbx_description
1 polymer ?
#
loop_
_entity_poly.entity_id
_entity_poly.type
_entity_poly.pdbx_seq_one_letter_code
_entity_poly.pdbx_strand_id
1 'polypeptide(L)'
;MSHHYLRIFKSYPIEEVKKGLMIAGDLTANCAACNALGIDPYSAATCPECGVTFRFIASRRLESHPSERFKFARRIADKRPDLTLIDLSDYKSATGDKSAKDFFGF
;
A
#
# COMPACT_ATOMS: atom_id res chain seq x y z
N MET A 1 -23.62 9.93 -15.42
CA MET A 1 -23.09 8.56 -15.49
C MET A 1 -22.51 8.20 -14.13
N SER A 2 -22.82 7.03 -13.57
CA SER A 2 -22.26 6.61 -12.28
C SER A 2 -20.85 6.06 -12.48
N HIS A 3 -19.86 6.69 -11.84
CA HIS A 3 -18.49 6.17 -11.82
C HIS A 3 -18.37 5.11 -10.72
N HIS A 4 -17.88 3.93 -11.08
CA HIS A 4 -17.62 2.83 -10.17
C HIS A 4 -16.12 2.53 -10.16
N TYR A 5 -15.59 2.18 -8.98
CA TYR A 5 -14.22 1.70 -8.85
C TYR A 5 -14.20 0.21 -9.13
N LEU A 6 -13.36 -0.20 -10.07
CA LEU A 6 -13.17 -1.60 -10.45
C LEU A 6 -11.77 -2.04 -10.05
N ARG A 7 -11.63 -3.30 -9.63
CA ARG A 7 -10.31 -3.91 -9.46
C ARG A 7 -9.81 -4.38 -10.82
N ILE A 8 -8.54 -4.12 -11.09
CA ILE A 8 -7.83 -4.59 -12.28
C ILE A 8 -6.62 -5.41 -11.84
N PHE A 9 -6.34 -6.50 -12.55
CA PHE A 9 -5.09 -7.24 -12.41
C PHE A 9 -4.07 -6.66 -13.39
N LYS A 10 -2.92 -6.24 -12.88
CA LYS A 10 -1.82 -5.69 -13.68
C LYS A 10 -0.50 -6.20 -13.11
N SER A 11 0.38 -6.63 -14.00
CA SER A 11 1.72 -7.10 -13.62
C SER A 11 2.60 -5.94 -13.18
N TYR A 12 3.35 -6.12 -12.09
CA TYR A 12 4.32 -5.16 -11.56
C TYR A 12 5.56 -5.90 -11.01
N PRO A 13 6.77 -5.33 -11.14
CA PRO A 13 7.93 -5.80 -10.39
C PRO A 13 7.73 -5.56 -8.89
N ILE A 14 7.69 -6.62 -8.08
CA ILE A 14 7.32 -6.51 -6.66
C ILE A 14 8.27 -5.59 -5.86
N GLU A 15 9.55 -5.57 -6.20
CA GLU A 15 10.54 -4.69 -5.56
C GLU A 15 10.28 -3.21 -5.88
N GLU A 16 9.74 -2.90 -7.07
CA GLU A 16 9.35 -1.52 -7.40
C GLU A 16 8.13 -1.08 -6.60
N VAL A 17 7.16 -1.99 -6.42
CA VAL A 17 6.02 -1.78 -5.55
C VAL A 17 6.50 -1.50 -4.13
N LYS A 18 7.32 -2.39 -3.55
CA LYS A 18 7.88 -2.24 -2.19
C LYS A 18 8.56 -0.89 -1.99
N LYS A 19 9.44 -0.47 -2.92
CA LYS A 19 10.16 0.81 -2.82
C LYS A 19 9.21 2.00 -2.71
N GLY A 20 8.14 2.02 -3.48
CA GLY A 20 7.20 3.15 -3.53
C GLY A 20 5.90 2.97 -2.72
N LEU A 21 5.80 1.94 -1.88
CA LEU A 21 4.56 1.57 -1.19
C LEU A 21 4.45 2.18 0.20
N MET A 22 3.31 2.82 0.44
CA MET A 22 2.83 3.22 1.75
C MET A 22 1.69 2.29 2.19
N ILE A 23 1.73 1.82 3.44
CA ILE A 23 0.70 0.94 4.00
C ILE A 23 -0.09 1.71 5.06
N ALA A 24 -1.30 2.13 4.70
CA ALA A 24 -2.20 2.87 5.58
C ALA A 24 -2.84 1.97 6.65
N GLY A 25 -2.73 2.38 7.91
CA GLY A 25 -3.56 1.91 9.02
C GLY A 25 -4.82 2.77 9.17
N ASP A 26 -5.34 2.87 10.40
CA ASP A 26 -6.54 3.67 10.67
C ASP A 26 -6.26 5.19 10.70
N LEU A 27 -5.13 5.59 11.28
CA LEU A 27 -4.77 7.01 11.45
C LEU A 27 -3.52 7.40 10.67
N THR A 28 -2.51 6.54 10.69
CA THR A 28 -1.21 6.78 10.06
C THR A 28 -0.83 5.61 9.16
N ALA A 29 0.23 5.81 8.38
CA ALA A 29 0.79 4.80 7.50
C ALA A 29 2.25 4.47 7.87
N ASN A 30 2.73 3.37 7.30
CA ASN A 30 4.14 3.01 7.33
C ASN A 30 4.73 2.90 5.92
N CYS A 31 6.02 3.20 5.79
CA CYS A 31 6.78 3.02 4.55
C CYS A 31 7.16 1.55 4.39
N ALA A 32 6.84 0.93 3.26
CA ALA A 32 7.24 -0.47 2.99
C ALA A 32 8.74 -0.61 2.65
N ALA A 33 9.42 0.48 2.30
CA ALA A 33 10.84 0.47 1.96
C ALA A 33 11.75 0.47 3.20
N CYS A 34 11.44 1.27 4.22
CA CYS A 34 12.28 1.44 5.41
C CYS A 34 11.58 1.20 6.75
N ASN A 35 10.28 0.85 6.75
CA ASN A 35 9.45 0.65 7.95
C ASN A 35 9.18 1.89 8.82
N ALA A 36 9.54 3.09 8.36
CA ALA A 36 9.16 4.36 8.99
C ALA A 36 7.66 4.37 9.31
N LEU A 37 7.30 4.82 10.51
CA LEU A 37 5.91 4.90 10.99
C LEU A 37 5.42 6.35 11.03
N GLY A 38 4.12 6.55 11.28
CA GLY A 38 3.57 7.88 11.54
C GLY A 38 3.41 8.77 10.30
N ILE A 39 3.47 8.19 9.10
CA ILE A 39 3.33 8.93 7.84
C ILE A 39 1.85 9.27 7.63
N ASP A 40 1.54 10.52 7.23
CA ASP A 40 0.19 10.90 6.84
C ASP A 40 -0.16 10.29 5.46
N PRO A 41 -1.12 9.34 5.39
CA PRO A 41 -1.46 8.66 4.14
C PRO A 41 -2.08 9.57 3.08
N TYR A 42 -2.57 10.75 3.46
CA TYR A 42 -3.33 11.63 2.57
C TYR A 42 -2.55 12.86 2.11
N SER A 43 -1.39 13.16 2.71
CA SER A 43 -0.61 14.36 2.36
C SER A 43 0.87 14.08 2.07
N ALA A 44 1.45 13.01 2.61
CA ALA A 44 2.88 12.74 2.43
C ALA A 44 3.17 12.20 1.02
N ALA A 45 3.88 12.99 0.20
CA ALA A 45 4.37 12.56 -1.11
C ALA A 45 5.63 11.68 -1.01
N THR A 46 6.47 11.93 -0.01
CA THR A 46 7.73 11.21 0.23
C THR A 46 7.82 10.69 1.65
N CYS A 47 8.57 9.61 1.86
CA CYS A 47 8.91 9.14 3.20
C CYS A 47 9.84 10.15 3.89
N PRO A 48 9.54 10.61 5.11
CA PRO A 48 10.39 11.56 5.82
C PRO A 48 11.73 10.96 6.26
N GLU A 49 11.82 9.64 6.39
CA GLU A 49 13.05 8.96 6.85
C GLU A 49 13.98 8.56 5.70
N CYS A 50 13.46 7.93 4.64
CA CYS A 50 14.29 7.39 3.55
C CYS A 50 14.17 8.17 2.23
N GLY A 51 13.34 9.21 2.18
CA GLY A 51 13.21 10.10 1.02
C GLY A 51 12.48 9.50 -0.19
N VAL A 52 12.03 8.25 -0.14
CA VAL A 52 11.37 7.62 -1.30
C VAL A 52 10.04 8.29 -1.62
N THR A 53 9.76 8.49 -2.91
CA THR A 53 8.45 8.97 -3.39
C THR A 53 7.43 7.84 -3.38
N PHE A 54 6.29 8.08 -2.75
CA PHE A 54 5.18 7.14 -2.77
C PHE A 54 4.48 7.17 -4.13
N ARG A 55 4.31 5.98 -4.72
CA ARG A 55 3.54 5.75 -5.95
C ARG A 55 2.40 4.77 -5.73
N PHE A 56 2.46 4.03 -4.62
CA PHE A 56 1.52 2.98 -4.28
C PHE A 56 0.99 3.18 -2.86
N ILE A 57 -0.27 2.79 -2.65
CA ILE A 57 -0.87 2.72 -1.33
C ILE A 57 -1.64 1.44 -1.15
N ALA A 58 -1.49 0.83 0.02
CA ALA A 58 -2.31 -0.30 0.47
C ALA A 58 -2.94 0.04 1.82
N SER A 59 -3.93 -0.74 2.26
CA SER A 59 -4.55 -0.54 3.57
C SER A 59 -4.67 -1.83 4.36
N ARG A 60 -4.19 -1.79 5.62
CA ARG A 60 -4.36 -2.88 6.60
C ARG A 60 -5.83 -3.08 6.98
N ARG A 61 -6.63 -2.01 6.94
CA ARG A 61 -8.05 -2.04 7.32
C ARG A 61 -8.88 -2.94 6.38
N LEU A 62 -8.48 -3.09 5.13
CA LEU A 62 -9.19 -3.91 4.15
C LEU A 62 -9.03 -5.42 4.39
N GLU A 63 -8.05 -5.83 5.20
CA GLU A 63 -7.90 -7.22 5.62
C GLU A 63 -9.02 -7.62 6.59
N SER A 64 -9.42 -6.71 7.49
CA SER A 64 -10.52 -6.94 8.46
C SER A 64 -11.88 -6.45 7.96
N HIS A 65 -11.91 -5.45 7.06
CA HIS A 65 -13.14 -4.81 6.56
C HIS A 65 -13.17 -4.77 5.02
N PRO A 66 -13.23 -5.92 4.34
CA PRO A 66 -13.13 -5.99 2.87
C PRO A 66 -14.27 -5.27 2.14
N SER A 67 -15.43 -5.09 2.78
CA SER A 67 -16.58 -4.34 2.24
C SER A 67 -16.30 -2.84 2.12
N GLU A 68 -15.32 -2.29 2.85
CA GLU A 68 -14.93 -0.89 2.78
C GLU A 68 -14.00 -0.58 1.60
N ARG A 69 -13.54 -1.60 0.86
CA ARG A 69 -12.55 -1.46 -0.23
C ARG A 69 -12.91 -0.35 -1.22
N PHE A 70 -14.15 -0.28 -1.68
CA PHE A 70 -14.56 0.74 -2.64
C PHE A 70 -14.70 2.14 -2.04
N LYS A 71 -15.02 2.25 -0.73
CA LYS A 71 -15.00 3.52 -0.01
C LYS A 71 -13.57 4.03 0.15
N PHE A 72 -12.64 3.13 0.47
CA PHE A 72 -11.22 3.46 0.54
C PHE A 72 -10.66 3.87 -0.82
N ALA A 73 -10.93 3.09 -1.88
CA ALA A 73 -10.52 3.41 -3.25
C ALA A 73 -10.99 4.80 -3.68
N ARG A 74 -12.27 5.14 -3.39
CA ARG A 74 -12.81 6.48 -3.67
C ARG A 74 -12.05 7.57 -2.91
N ARG A 75 -11.85 7.39 -1.61
CA ARG A 75 -11.12 8.37 -0.79
C ARG A 75 -9.70 8.62 -1.30
N ILE A 76 -8.99 7.56 -1.70
CA ILE A 76 -7.63 7.69 -2.24
C ILE A 76 -7.65 8.37 -3.60
N ALA A 77 -8.55 8.00 -4.50
CA ALA A 77 -8.67 8.69 -5.78
C ALA A 77 -8.99 10.19 -5.63
N ASP A 78 -9.79 10.56 -4.62
CA ASP A 78 -10.12 11.97 -4.36
C ASP A 78 -8.94 12.75 -3.72
N LYS A 79 -8.23 12.14 -2.76
CA LYS A 79 -7.18 12.83 -1.98
C LYS A 79 -5.77 12.68 -2.53
N ARG A 80 -5.48 11.54 -3.15
CA ARG A 80 -4.17 11.10 -3.64
C ARG A 80 -4.32 10.40 -5.00
N PRO A 81 -4.81 11.12 -6.03
CA PRO A 81 -4.95 10.57 -7.38
C PRO A 81 -3.61 10.16 -8.01
N ASP A 82 -2.49 10.61 -7.44
CA ASP A 82 -1.12 10.22 -7.81
C ASP A 82 -0.75 8.78 -7.40
N LEU A 83 -1.51 8.18 -6.46
CA LEU A 83 -1.21 6.86 -5.93
C LEU A 83 -2.04 5.76 -6.60
N THR A 84 -1.37 4.65 -6.91
CA THR A 84 -2.03 3.40 -7.30
C THR A 84 -2.41 2.59 -6.07
N LEU A 85 -3.68 2.20 -5.97
CA LEU A 85 -4.13 1.28 -4.92
C LEU A 85 -3.63 -0.14 -5.19
N ILE A 86 -2.89 -0.70 -4.23
CA ILE A 86 -2.44 -2.09 -4.23
C ILE A 86 -3.24 -2.84 -3.17
N ASP A 87 -3.78 -4.02 -3.52
CA ASP A 87 -4.38 -4.88 -2.51
C ASP A 87 -3.26 -5.44 -1.61
N LEU A 88 -3.41 -5.24 -0.30
CA LEU A 88 -2.37 -5.60 0.65
C LEU A 88 -2.13 -7.11 0.67
N SER A 89 -3.18 -7.93 0.43
CA SER A 89 -3.03 -9.38 0.37
C SER A 89 -2.13 -9.79 -0.79
N ASP A 90 -2.29 -9.17 -1.96
CA ASP A 90 -1.51 -9.50 -3.16
C ASP A 90 -0.04 -9.15 -2.94
N TYR A 91 0.22 -7.98 -2.35
CA TYR A 91 1.57 -7.56 -1.97
C TYR A 91 2.20 -8.53 -0.96
N LYS A 92 1.46 -8.93 0.08
CA LYS A 92 1.95 -9.88 1.10
C LYS A 92 2.20 -11.26 0.51
N SER A 93 1.33 -11.77 -0.37
CA SER A 93 1.54 -13.05 -1.04
C SER A 93 2.76 -13.02 -1.97
N ALA A 94 3.01 -11.91 -2.67
CA ALA A 94 4.17 -11.76 -3.55
C ALA A 94 5.49 -11.53 -2.79
N THR A 95 5.43 -10.98 -1.58
CA THR A 95 6.62 -10.76 -0.73
C THR A 95 6.87 -11.89 0.27
N GLY A 96 5.83 -12.68 0.57
CA GLY A 96 5.79 -13.73 1.58
C GLY A 96 6.25 -15.11 1.08
N ASP A 97 7.54 -15.23 0.80
CA ASP A 97 8.32 -16.48 0.93
C ASP A 97 9.81 -16.23 1.27
N LYS A 98 10.20 -14.97 1.55
CA LYS A 98 11.58 -14.61 1.97
C LYS A 98 11.71 -14.33 3.46
N SER A 99 10.73 -13.69 4.10
CA SER A 99 10.81 -13.37 5.54
C SER A 99 10.76 -14.59 6.46
N ALA A 100 10.19 -15.72 6.02
CA ALA A 100 10.23 -16.98 6.78
C ALA A 100 11.56 -17.73 6.59
N LYS A 101 12.18 -17.68 5.41
CA LYS A 101 13.48 -18.31 5.14
C LYS A 101 14.62 -17.57 5.85
N ASP A 102 14.59 -16.24 5.85
CA ASP A 102 15.61 -15.43 6.54
C ASP A 102 15.51 -15.48 8.09
N PHE A 103 14.36 -15.91 8.64
CA PHE A 103 14.16 -16.02 10.10
C PHE A 103 14.44 -17.44 10.64
N PHE A 104 14.33 -18.48 9.80
CA PHE A 104 14.55 -19.87 10.22
C PHE A 104 15.88 -20.50 9.81
N GLY A 105 16.80 -19.76 9.17
CA GLY A 105 18.22 -20.15 9.10
C GLY A 105 18.49 -21.59 8.65
N PHE A 106 17.81 -22.04 7.60
CA PHE A 106 18.18 -23.21 6.81
C PHE A 106 18.38 -22.79 5.36
#